data_AF-A0A7K2NQB4-F1
#
_entry.id   AF-A0A7K2NQB4-F1
#
_cell.length_a   1.000
_cell.length_b   1.000
_cell.length_c   1.000
_cell.angle_alpha   90.00
_cell.angle_beta   90.00
_cell.angle_gamma   90.00
#
_symmetry.space_group_name_H-M   'P 1'
#
loop_
_entity.id
_entity.type
_entity.pdbx_description
1 polymer ?
#
loop_
_entity_poly.entity_id
_entity_poly.type
_entity_poly.pdbx_seq_one_letter_code
_entity_poly.pdbx_strand_id
1 'polypeptide(L)'
;MLDMEEATRLARQFLDQKVSHEGMAFALVEGERAQVGTAFYFDCQSVAYLRTGDLRDMAVGTGYVRVDGETGECRMLGATESAQLDLF
;
A
#
# COMPACT_ATOMS: atom_id res chain seq x y z
N MET A 1 4.25 3.72 -19.58
CA MET A 1 3.71 4.45 -18.44
C MET A 1 2.47 3.70 -17.98
N LEU A 2 2.45 3.27 -16.73
CA LEU A 2 1.36 2.48 -16.17
C LEU A 2 0.11 3.33 -16.01
N ASP A 3 -1.04 2.69 -16.10
CA ASP A 3 -2.30 3.27 -15.62
C ASP A 3 -2.58 2.82 -14.17
N MET A 4 -3.65 3.36 -13.60
CA MET A 4 -4.05 3.08 -12.22
C MET A 4 -4.43 1.62 -12.00
N GLU A 5 -5.00 0.95 -13.00
CA GLU A 5 -5.43 -0.45 -12.89
C GLU A 5 -4.21 -1.37 -12.79
N GLU A 6 -3.23 -1.16 -13.66
CA GLU A 6 -1.99 -1.93 -13.68
C GLU A 6 -1.14 -1.65 -12.44
N ALA A 7 -1.06 -0.38 -11.99
CA ALA A 7 -0.41 -0.03 -10.73
C ALA A 7 -1.09 -0.69 -9.51
N THR A 8 -2.44 -0.74 -9.49
CA THR A 8 -3.20 -1.43 -8.44
C THR A 8 -2.88 -2.94 -8.43
N ARG A 9 -2.80 -3.56 -9.61
CA ARG A 9 -2.46 -4.97 -9.75
C ARG A 9 -1.06 -5.28 -9.20
N LEU A 10 -0.07 -4.45 -9.53
CA LEU A 10 1.30 -4.59 -9.04
C LEU A 10 1.41 -4.39 -7.53
N ALA A 11 0.73 -3.39 -6.98
CA ALA A 11 0.70 -3.14 -5.54
C ALA A 11 0.12 -4.33 -4.76
N ARG A 12 -0.99 -4.92 -5.23
CA ARG A 12 -1.58 -6.13 -4.64
C ARG A 12 -0.60 -7.31 -4.67
N GLN A 13 0.00 -7.57 -5.83
CA GLN A 13 0.97 -8.64 -5.98
C GLN A 13 2.18 -8.46 -5.05
N PHE A 14 2.66 -7.22 -4.89
CA PHE A 14 3.75 -6.90 -3.99
C PHE A 14 3.37 -7.19 -2.52
N LEU A 15 2.18 -6.79 -2.08
CA LEU A 15 1.70 -7.11 -0.74
C LEU A 15 1.65 -8.62 -0.52
N ASP A 16 1.03 -9.37 -1.42
CA ASP A 16 0.89 -10.82 -1.29
C ASP A 16 2.23 -11.56 -1.23
N GLN A 17 3.22 -11.10 -2.00
CA GLN A 17 4.48 -11.82 -2.18
C GLN A 17 5.60 -11.37 -1.24
N LYS A 18 5.56 -10.13 -0.76
CA LYS A 18 6.71 -9.50 -0.07
C LYS A 18 6.39 -8.92 1.30
N VAL A 19 5.14 -8.57 1.57
CA VAL A 19 4.76 -7.86 2.80
C VAL A 19 3.92 -8.76 3.70
N SER A 20 2.93 -9.44 3.13
CA SER A 20 2.10 -10.43 3.82
C SER A 20 2.93 -11.62 4.27
N HIS A 21 2.65 -12.09 5.48
CA HIS A 21 3.28 -13.27 6.08
C HIS A 21 2.28 -14.01 6.96
N GLU A 22 2.67 -15.18 7.50
CA GLU A 22 1.78 -16.07 8.27
C GLU A 22 1.09 -15.40 9.47
N GLY A 23 1.70 -14.34 10.01
CA GLY A 23 1.15 -13.60 11.15
C GLY A 23 0.25 -12.43 10.79
N MET A 24 0.31 -11.92 9.55
CA MET A 24 -0.46 -10.76 9.12
C MET A 24 -0.53 -10.68 7.60
N ALA A 25 -1.75 -10.75 7.06
CA ALA A 25 -2.02 -10.50 5.65
C ALA A 25 -2.45 -9.04 5.45
N PHE A 26 -1.91 -8.40 4.42
CA PHE A 26 -2.22 -7.03 4.05
C PHE A 26 -3.06 -6.97 2.77
N ALA A 27 -3.94 -5.98 2.69
CA ALA A 27 -4.64 -5.60 1.47
C ALA A 27 -4.60 -4.08 1.29
N LEU A 28 -4.78 -3.63 0.05
CA LEU A 28 -4.96 -2.22 -0.23
C LEU A 28 -6.25 -1.72 0.40
N VAL A 29 -6.22 -0.54 0.99
CA VAL A 29 -7.44 0.14 1.46
C VAL A 29 -8.19 0.68 0.25
N GLU A 30 -9.49 0.39 0.17
CA GLU A 30 -10.30 0.81 -0.97
C GLU A 30 -10.47 2.33 -0.97
N GLY A 31 -10.23 2.97 -2.11
CA GLY A 31 -10.35 4.43 -2.26
C GLY A 31 -9.12 5.23 -1.83
N GLU A 32 -8.31 4.70 -0.92
CA GLU A 32 -7.11 5.39 -0.39
C GLU A 32 -5.89 5.19 -1.29
N ARG A 33 -5.86 6.00 -2.36
CA ARG A 33 -4.78 5.98 -3.36
C ARG A 33 -4.51 7.37 -3.92
N ALA A 34 -3.26 7.62 -4.28
CA ALA A 34 -2.83 8.87 -4.88
C ALA A 34 -1.87 8.63 -6.06
N GLN A 35 -1.79 9.60 -6.97
CA GLN A 35 -0.78 9.66 -8.00
C GLN A 35 -0.04 10.99 -7.90
N VAL A 36 1.28 10.95 -7.77
CA VAL A 36 2.14 12.14 -7.74
C VAL A 36 3.20 12.00 -8.82
N GLY A 37 3.11 12.85 -9.85
CA GLY A 37 3.90 12.69 -11.06
C GLY A 37 3.65 11.33 -11.71
N THR A 38 4.72 10.55 -11.89
CA THR A 38 4.64 9.19 -12.45
C THR A 38 4.48 8.12 -11.37
N ALA A 39 4.52 8.44 -10.08
CA ALA A 39 4.43 7.44 -9.02
C ALA A 39 2.98 7.28 -8.51
N PHE A 40 2.61 6.05 -8.19
CA PHE A 40 1.34 5.69 -7.56
C PHE A 40 1.56 5.29 -6.12
N TYR A 41 0.63 5.65 -5.25
CA TYR A 41 0.68 5.42 -3.82
C TYR A 41 -0.62 4.78 -3.38
N PHE A 42 -0.54 3.73 -2.58
CA PHE A 42 -1.71 3.00 -2.09
C PHE A 42 -1.56 2.77 -0.60
N ASP A 43 -2.58 3.14 0.17
CA ASP A 43 -2.63 2.73 1.56
C ASP A 43 -2.87 1.22 1.65
N CYS A 44 -2.37 0.60 2.71
CA CYS A 44 -2.59 -0.82 2.96
C CYS A 44 -2.74 -1.11 4.44
N GLN A 45 -3.51 -2.15 4.73
CA GLN A 45 -3.87 -2.47 6.08
C GLN A 45 -4.13 -3.97 6.23
N SER A 46 -4.07 -4.45 7.48
CA SER A 46 -4.40 -5.81 7.85
C SER A 46 -5.78 -6.21 7.32
N VAL A 47 -5.84 -7.34 6.62
CA VAL A 47 -7.11 -7.90 6.10
C VAL A 47 -8.09 -8.17 7.23
N ALA A 48 -7.60 -8.60 8.40
CA ALA A 48 -8.45 -8.83 9.57
C ALA A 48 -9.09 -7.52 10.05
N TYR A 49 -8.29 -6.45 10.17
CA TYR A 49 -8.80 -5.13 10.54
C TYR A 49 -9.79 -4.58 9.52
N LEU A 50 -9.48 -4.64 8.23
CA LEU A 50 -10.38 -4.14 7.18
C LEU A 50 -11.74 -4.86 7.19
N ARG A 51 -11.76 -6.13 7.58
CA ARG A 51 -12.99 -6.92 7.68
C ARG A 51 -13.80 -6.63 8.94
N THR A 52 -13.15 -6.42 10.09
CA THR A 52 -13.82 -6.39 11.41
C THR A 52 -13.90 -5.01 12.03
N GLY A 53 -13.00 -4.10 11.64
CA GLY A 53 -12.77 -2.82 12.30
C GLY A 53 -12.15 -2.94 13.71
N ASP A 54 -11.75 -4.13 14.14
CA ASP A 54 -11.21 -4.35 15.48
C ASP A 54 -9.78 -3.79 15.58
N LEU A 55 -9.59 -2.76 16.40
CA LEU A 55 -8.29 -2.10 16.58
C LEU A 55 -7.16 -3.04 17.00
N ARG A 56 -7.46 -4.21 17.58
CA ARG A 56 -6.46 -5.22 17.93
C ARG A 56 -5.83 -5.87 16.70
N ASP A 57 -6.54 -5.88 15.57
CA ASP A 57 -6.08 -6.44 14.30
C ASP A 57 -5.37 -5.40 13.43
N MET A 58 -5.34 -4.13 13.84
CA MET A 58 -4.77 -3.03 13.08
C MET A 58 -3.25 -3.17 12.97
N ALA A 59 -2.74 -3.10 11.74
CA ALA A 59 -1.32 -2.95 11.48
C ALA A 59 -0.92 -1.50 11.77
N VAL A 60 0.05 -1.36 12.67
CA VAL A 60 0.57 -0.07 13.13
C VAL A 60 1.97 0.14 12.57
N GLY A 61 2.24 1.36 12.10
CA GLY A 61 3.54 1.73 11.55
C GLY A 61 3.77 1.28 10.10
N THR A 62 2.73 0.77 9.44
CA THR A 62 2.74 0.45 8.02
C THR A 62 2.66 1.75 7.20
N GLY A 63 3.56 1.92 6.24
CA GLY A 63 3.50 3.03 5.28
C GLY A 63 2.80 2.61 3.98
N TYR A 64 2.65 3.58 3.06
CA TYR A 64 2.03 3.34 1.76
C TYR A 64 2.88 2.42 0.87
N VAL A 65 2.24 1.68 -0.01
CA VAL A 65 2.91 1.03 -1.14
C VAL A 65 3.14 2.08 -2.23
N ARG A 66 4.39 2.31 -2.61
CA ARG A 66 4.74 3.08 -3.81
C ARG A 66 4.94 2.14 -4.99
N VAL A 67 4.31 2.45 -6.11
CA VAL A 67 4.57 1.84 -7.43
C VAL A 67 5.17 2.90 -8.35
N ASP A 68 6.33 2.60 -8.92
CA ASP A 68 6.92 3.43 -9.96
C ASP A 68 6.14 3.28 -11.29
N GLY A 69 5.57 4.35 -11.83
CA GLY A 69 4.75 4.27 -13.04
C GLY A 69 5.51 4.12 -14.34
N GLU A 70 6.84 4.17 -14.33
CA GLU A 70 7.67 3.86 -15.49
C GLU A 70 8.15 2.41 -15.46
N THR A 71 8.62 1.94 -14.30
CA THR A 71 9.26 0.62 -14.17
C THR A 71 8.37 -0.45 -13.57
N GLY A 72 7.31 -0.08 -12.84
CA GLY A 72 6.48 -0.99 -12.06
C GLY A 72 7.13 -1.47 -10.75
N GLU A 73 8.29 -0.92 -10.37
CA GLU A 73 8.95 -1.29 -9.13
C GLU A 73 8.08 -0.89 -7.92
N CYS A 74 7.91 -1.84 -6.99
CA CYS A 74 7.09 -1.67 -5.79
C CYS A 74 7.96 -1.64 -4.53
N ARG A 75 7.66 -0.73 -3.61
CA ARG A 75 8.27 -0.71 -2.27
C ARG A 75 7.31 -0.13 -1.23
N MET A 76 7.54 -0.50 0.04
CA MET A 76 6.93 0.20 1.17
C MET A 76 7.61 1.55 1.37
N LEU A 77 6.82 2.59 1.69
CA LEU A 77 7.33 3.85 2.19
C LEU A 77 7.61 3.77 3.68
N GLY A 78 8.66 4.48 4.11
CA GLY A 78 8.84 4.76 5.54
C GLY A 78 7.86 5.81 6.04
N ALA A 79 7.71 5.91 7.37
CA ALA A 79 6.85 6.91 8.01
C ALA A 79 7.23 8.35 7.63
N THR A 80 8.52 8.68 7.64
CA THR A 80 9.02 10.02 7.28
C THR A 80 8.74 10.36 5.82
N GLU A 81 8.94 9.41 4.90
CA GLU A 81 8.67 9.62 3.48
C GLU A 81 7.17 9.85 3.23
N SER A 82 6.32 9.08 3.92
CA SER A 82 4.87 9.20 3.81
C SER A 82 4.38 10.56 4.34
N ALA A 83 4.94 11.04 5.45
CA ALA A 83 4.63 12.36 6.01
C ALA A 83 5.09 13.52 5.11
N GLN A 84 6.25 13.39 4.42
CA GLN A 84 6.73 14.42 3.48
C GLN A 84 5.82 14.58 2.25
N LEU A 85 5.05 13.55 1.92
CA LEU A 85 4.13 13.53 0.79
C LEU A 85 2.69 13.86 1.19
N ASP A 86 2.45 14.21 2.46
CA ASP A 86 1.11 14.52 3.00
C ASP A 86 0.10 13.39 2.75
N LEU A 87 0.56 12.15 2.93
CA LEU A 87 -0.25 10.94 2.72
C LEU A 87 -1.01 10.49 3.98
N PHE A 88 -0.99 11.25 5.07
CA PHE A 88 -1.68 10.94 6.34
C PHE A 88 -2.66 12.04 6.73
#